data_AF-A0AAI9AJ39-F1
#
_entry.id   AF-A0AAI9AJ39-F1
#
_cell.length_a   1.000
_cell.length_b   1.000
_cell.length_c   1.000
_cell.angle_alpha   90.00
_cell.angle_beta   90.00
_cell.angle_gamma   90.00
#
_symmetry.space_group_name_H-M   'P 1'
#
loop_
_entity.id
_entity.type
_entity.pdbx_description
1 polymer ?
#
loop_
_entity_poly.entity_id
_entity_poly.type
_entity_poly.pdbx_seq_one_letter_code
_entity_poly.pdbx_strand_id
1 'polypeptide(L)'
;MARVVGFKKIEAVFRKAAGIDLDKSKADEIIDIVEKKFHDMLLVAVEKAGYNGRDVIMEPDMPVTKGFEESLRQFKELEEEVELQDVLQFLEQIPPLKYPISAELEAKLPEYIGALMLIIARVLKEIGAGRKPSKEDIERTSRILDLTL
;
A
#
# COMPACT_ATOMS: atom_id res chain seq x y z
N MET A 1 2.94 16.06 -8.02
CA MET A 1 3.81 14.94 -7.60
C MET A 1 3.25 13.68 -8.23
N ALA A 2 4.10 12.74 -8.63
CA ALA A 2 3.60 11.46 -9.12
C ALA A 2 3.01 10.71 -7.92
N ARG A 3 1.89 10.02 -8.14
CA ARG A 3 1.23 9.24 -7.09
C ARG A 3 1.52 7.78 -7.34
N VAL A 4 1.59 7.01 -6.27
CA VAL A 4 1.84 5.55 -6.36
C VAL A 4 0.70 4.81 -7.07
N VAL A 5 -0.47 5.45 -7.23
CA VAL A 5 -1.63 4.95 -7.96
C VAL A 5 -2.54 6.08 -8.42
N GLY A 6 -3.20 5.94 -9.58
CA GLY A 6 -4.18 6.90 -10.08
C GLY A 6 -5.59 6.77 -9.49
N PHE A 7 -6.35 7.87 -9.47
CA PHE A 7 -7.71 7.95 -8.92
C PHE A 7 -8.66 6.81 -9.36
N LYS A 8 -8.74 6.52 -10.67
CA LYS A 8 -9.67 5.50 -11.19
C LYS A 8 -9.37 4.10 -10.63
N LYS A 9 -8.08 3.81 -10.40
CA LYS A 9 -7.63 2.50 -9.94
C LYS A 9 -7.99 2.31 -8.47
N ILE A 10 -7.67 3.28 -7.62
CA ILE A 10 -8.05 3.23 -6.21
C ILE A 10 -9.57 3.19 -6.04
N GLU A 11 -10.33 3.97 -6.82
CA GLU A 11 -11.80 3.93 -6.82
C GLU A 11 -12.32 2.52 -7.16
N ALA A 12 -11.77 1.87 -8.19
CA ALA A 12 -12.17 0.53 -8.60
C ALA A 12 -11.89 -0.52 -7.51
N VAL A 13 -10.69 -0.48 -6.91
CA VAL A 13 -10.31 -1.39 -5.82
C VAL A 13 -11.24 -1.22 -4.63
N PHE A 14 -11.52 0.01 -4.19
CA PHE A 14 -12.37 0.28 -3.03
C PHE A 14 -13.83 -0.13 -3.27
N ARG A 15 -14.34 0.07 -4.48
CA ARG A 15 -15.67 -0.38 -4.88
C ARG A 15 -15.78 -1.90 -4.85
N LYS A 16 -14.81 -2.62 -5.45
CA LYS A 16 -14.79 -4.09 -5.48
C LYS A 16 -14.56 -4.70 -4.09
N ALA A 17 -13.64 -4.15 -3.31
CA ALA A 17 -13.25 -4.69 -2.01
C ALA A 17 -14.30 -4.47 -0.91
N ALA A 18 -14.92 -3.28 -0.89
CA ALA A 18 -15.72 -2.83 0.25
C ALA A 18 -17.04 -2.16 -0.12
N GLY A 19 -17.35 -1.98 -1.42
CA GLY A 19 -18.52 -1.22 -1.85
C GLY A 19 -18.42 0.27 -1.56
N ILE A 20 -17.20 0.80 -1.41
CA ILE A 20 -16.91 2.20 -1.11
C ILE A 20 -16.74 2.99 -2.40
N ASP A 21 -17.40 4.15 -2.48
CA ASP A 21 -17.23 5.14 -3.54
C ASP A 21 -16.41 6.31 -3.02
N LEU A 22 -15.24 6.52 -3.62
CA LEU A 22 -14.34 7.62 -3.29
C LEU A 22 -14.57 8.81 -4.22
N ASP A 23 -14.58 10.02 -3.66
CA ASP A 23 -14.28 11.22 -4.44
C ASP A 23 -12.76 11.43 -4.53
N LYS A 24 -12.34 12.37 -5.37
CA LYS A 24 -10.91 12.66 -5.59
C LYS A 24 -10.18 13.05 -4.31
N SER A 25 -10.81 13.88 -3.47
CA SER A 25 -10.18 14.34 -2.22
C SER A 25 -9.96 13.17 -1.27
N LYS A 26 -10.92 12.25 -1.16
CA LYS A 26 -10.79 11.08 -0.29
C LYS A 26 -9.83 10.05 -0.83
N ALA A 27 -9.80 9.88 -2.15
CA ALA A 27 -8.78 9.08 -2.79
C ALA A 27 -7.37 9.64 -2.51
N ASP A 28 -7.17 10.95 -2.60
CA ASP A 28 -5.87 11.57 -2.29
C ASP A 28 -5.46 11.35 -0.83
N GLU A 29 -6.37 11.57 0.13
CA GLU A 29 -6.11 11.31 1.57
C GLU A 29 -5.71 9.84 1.82
N ILE A 30 -6.34 8.90 1.10
CA ILE A 30 -6.02 7.48 1.25
C ILE A 30 -4.70 7.12 0.57
N ILE A 31 -4.41 7.70 -0.60
CA ILE A 31 -3.13 7.51 -1.29
C ILE A 31 -1.99 7.97 -0.39
N ASP A 32 -2.14 9.09 0.32
CA ASP A 32 -1.14 9.54 1.30
C ASP A 32 -0.85 8.48 2.38
N ILE A 33 -1.90 7.78 2.85
CA ILE A 33 -1.76 6.69 3.83
C ILE A 33 -1.04 5.50 3.21
N VAL A 34 -1.40 5.11 1.98
CA VAL A 34 -0.74 4.01 1.25
C VAL A 34 0.74 4.31 1.06
N GLU A 35 1.08 5.50 0.56
CA GLU A 35 2.45 5.95 0.30
C GLU A 35 3.28 5.96 1.58
N LYS A 36 2.73 6.52 2.67
CA LYS A 36 3.39 6.51 3.98
C LYS A 36 3.68 5.08 4.45
N LYS A 37 2.66 4.20 4.45
CA LYS A 37 2.82 2.82 4.94
C LYS A 37 3.73 1.98 4.07
N PHE A 38 3.68 2.15 2.77
CA PHE A 38 4.60 1.47 1.87
C PHE A 38 6.05 1.91 2.12
N HIS A 39 6.29 3.21 2.31
CA HIS A 39 7.61 3.72 2.67
C HIS A 39 8.10 3.18 4.02
N ASP A 40 7.26 3.18 5.07
CA ASP A 40 7.60 2.60 6.37
C ASP A 40 8.00 1.11 6.24
N MET A 41 7.28 0.33 5.42
CA MET A 41 7.63 -1.06 5.15
C MET A 41 9.00 -1.23 4.46
N LEU A 42 9.36 -0.33 3.53
CA LEU A 42 10.65 -0.34 2.86
C LEU A 42 11.80 -0.01 3.83
N LEU A 43 11.59 0.91 4.78
CA LEU A 43 12.60 1.22 5.80
C LEU A 43 12.90 0.00 6.69
N VAL A 44 11.88 -0.74 7.10
CA VAL A 44 12.07 -2.00 7.84
C VAL A 44 12.80 -3.04 6.98
N ALA A 45 12.50 -3.10 5.68
CA ALA A 45 13.17 -4.01 4.76
C ALA A 45 14.66 -3.68 4.59
N VAL A 46 15.03 -2.38 4.56
CA VAL A 46 16.43 -1.93 4.59
C VAL A 46 17.14 -2.44 5.85
N GLU A 47 16.53 -2.31 7.02
CA GLU A 47 17.13 -2.79 8.27
C GLU A 47 17.35 -4.30 8.24
N LYS A 48 16.35 -5.07 7.82
CA LYS A 48 16.43 -6.54 7.74
C LYS A 48 17.46 -7.03 6.72
N ALA A 49 17.58 -6.38 5.57
CA ALA A 49 18.64 -6.68 4.61
C ALA A 49 20.03 -6.50 5.27
N GLY A 50 20.22 -5.40 6.00
CA GLY A 50 21.43 -5.13 6.77
C GLY A 50 21.70 -6.16 7.87
N TYR A 51 20.69 -6.56 8.65
CA TYR A 51 20.83 -7.61 9.67
C TYR A 51 21.23 -8.97 9.06
N ASN A 52 20.78 -9.25 7.84
CA ASN A 52 21.15 -10.44 7.09
C ASN A 52 22.50 -10.31 6.35
N GLY A 53 23.24 -9.21 6.55
CA GLY A 53 24.52 -8.97 5.88
C GLY A 53 24.40 -8.77 4.36
N ARG A 54 23.24 -8.33 3.88
CA ARG A 54 22.96 -8.07 2.47
C ARG A 54 22.90 -6.57 2.19
N ASP A 55 23.44 -6.20 1.04
CA ASP A 55 23.38 -4.84 0.48
C ASP A 55 22.32 -4.73 -0.63
N VAL A 56 21.29 -5.57 -0.57
CA VAL A 56 20.14 -5.59 -1.49
C VAL A 56 18.89 -6.02 -0.72
N ILE A 57 17.79 -5.30 -0.91
CA ILE A 57 16.49 -5.60 -0.32
C ILE A 57 15.83 -6.69 -1.15
N MET A 58 15.41 -7.77 -0.50
CA MET A 58 14.72 -8.89 -1.12
C MET A 58 13.34 -9.06 -0.49
N GLU A 59 12.46 -9.80 -1.16
CA GLU A 59 11.09 -10.05 -0.68
C GLU A 59 11.00 -10.53 0.78
N PRO A 60 11.87 -11.43 1.29
CA PRO A 60 11.84 -11.84 2.69
C PRO A 60 12.14 -10.72 3.71
N ASP A 61 12.73 -9.61 3.27
CA ASP A 61 12.95 -8.43 4.12
C ASP A 61 11.67 -7.64 4.35
N MET A 62 10.72 -7.70 3.43
CA MET A 62 9.46 -6.97 3.59
C MET A 62 8.75 -7.44 4.87
N PRO A 63 8.24 -6.53 5.72
CA PRO A 63 7.56 -6.89 6.96
C PRO A 63 6.12 -7.38 6.72
N VAL A 64 5.98 -8.44 5.92
CA VAL A 64 4.70 -9.03 5.57
C VAL A 64 4.27 -9.98 6.68
N THR A 65 3.18 -9.62 7.37
CA THR A 65 2.50 -10.56 8.26
C THR A 65 1.65 -11.54 7.45
N LYS A 66 1.24 -12.66 8.06
CA LYS A 66 0.34 -13.62 7.41
C LYS A 66 -0.94 -12.95 6.89
N GLY A 67 -1.53 -12.01 7.64
CA GLY A 67 -2.74 -11.31 7.21
C GLY A 67 -2.52 -10.40 6.01
N PHE A 68 -1.35 -9.76 5.92
CA PHE A 68 -0.95 -9.00 4.74
C PHE A 68 -0.72 -9.93 3.54
N GLU A 69 -0.12 -11.10 3.76
CA GLU A 69 0.10 -12.10 2.70
C GLU A 69 -1.21 -12.62 2.08
N GLU A 70 -2.24 -12.84 2.91
CA GLU A 70 -3.58 -13.13 2.40
C GLU A 70 -4.15 -11.97 1.58
N SER A 71 -3.87 -10.73 1.98
CA SER A 71 -4.30 -9.54 1.23
C SER A 71 -3.58 -9.41 -0.10
N LEU A 72 -2.29 -9.79 -0.20
CA LEU A 72 -1.57 -9.90 -1.47
C LEU A 72 -2.25 -10.91 -2.41
N ARG A 73 -2.62 -12.10 -1.89
CA ARG A 73 -3.34 -13.12 -2.68
C ARG A 73 -4.70 -12.59 -3.16
N GLN A 74 -5.48 -12.03 -2.25
CA GLN A 74 -6.84 -11.57 -2.54
C GLN A 74 -6.87 -10.34 -3.44
N PHE A 75 -5.83 -9.51 -3.43
CA PHE A 75 -5.71 -8.40 -4.38
C PHE A 75 -5.62 -8.92 -5.82
N LYS A 76 -4.89 -10.02 -6.07
CA LYS A 76 -4.79 -10.64 -7.40
C LYS A 76 -6.13 -11.12 -7.92
N GLU A 77 -7.02 -11.57 -7.03
CA GLU A 77 -8.37 -12.02 -7.36
C GLU A 77 -9.31 -10.87 -7.78
N LEU A 78 -8.96 -9.61 -7.49
CA LEU A 78 -9.78 -8.46 -7.91
C LEU A 78 -9.65 -8.14 -9.40
N GLU A 79 -8.72 -8.77 -10.12
CA GLU A 79 -8.38 -8.45 -11.51
C GLU A 79 -8.11 -6.94 -11.69
N GLU A 80 -7.45 -6.34 -10.69
CA GLU A 80 -6.99 -4.96 -10.71
C GLU A 80 -5.47 -4.93 -10.62
N GLU A 81 -4.84 -4.14 -11.49
CA GLU A 81 -3.39 -3.99 -11.51
C GLU A 81 -2.96 -2.56 -11.15
N VAL A 82 -1.86 -2.43 -10.42
CA VAL A 82 -1.15 -1.16 -10.21
C VAL A 82 0.02 -1.12 -11.19
N GLU A 83 0.27 0.04 -11.79
CA GLU A 83 1.36 0.18 -12.76
C GLU A 83 2.70 0.25 -12.05
N LEU A 84 3.65 -0.62 -12.43
CA LEU A 84 5.01 -0.58 -11.86
C LEU A 84 5.67 0.80 -12.05
N GLN A 85 5.44 1.43 -13.20
CA GLN A 85 6.01 2.74 -13.50
C GLN A 85 5.57 3.83 -12.51
N ASP A 86 4.32 3.78 -12.04
CA ASP A 86 3.80 4.74 -11.05
C ASP A 86 4.51 4.54 -9.70
N VAL A 87 4.73 3.28 -9.31
CA VAL A 87 5.47 2.94 -8.09
C VAL A 87 6.93 3.40 -8.18
N LEU A 88 7.60 3.18 -9.31
CA LEU A 88 8.98 3.63 -9.50
C LEU A 88 9.10 5.16 -9.45
N GLN A 89 8.17 5.88 -10.09
CA GLN A 89 8.13 7.35 -10.01
C GLN A 89 7.89 7.88 -8.60
N PHE A 90 7.10 7.17 -7.79
CA PHE A 90 6.95 7.48 -6.37
C PHE A 90 8.26 7.25 -5.61
N LEU A 91 8.96 6.14 -5.86
CA LEU A 91 10.24 5.84 -5.21
C LEU A 91 11.32 6.90 -5.52
N GLU A 92 11.31 7.50 -6.70
CA GLU A 92 12.20 8.61 -7.06
C GLU A 92 11.92 9.91 -6.29
N GLN A 93 10.75 10.03 -5.65
CA GLN A 93 10.31 11.24 -4.94
C GLN A 93 10.54 11.18 -3.43
N ILE A 94 10.75 9.99 -2.87
CA ILE A 94 11.06 9.80 -1.45
C ILE A 94 12.58 9.85 -1.22
N PRO A 95 13.04 10.07 0.04
CA PRO A 95 14.46 9.94 0.35
C PRO A 95 15.01 8.58 -0.11
N PRO A 96 16.20 8.54 -0.74
CA PRO A 96 16.74 7.31 -1.30
C PRO A 96 16.98 6.27 -0.20
N LEU A 97 16.62 5.03 -0.50
CA LEU A 97 16.90 3.89 0.38
C LEU A 97 18.41 3.60 0.42
N LYS A 98 18.88 3.07 1.55
CA LYS A 98 20.29 2.71 1.74
C LYS A 98 20.75 1.61 0.77
N TYR A 99 19.86 0.67 0.47
CA TYR A 99 20.15 -0.49 -0.39
C TYR A 99 19.18 -0.51 -1.58
N PRO A 100 19.63 -0.96 -2.76
CA PRO A 100 18.75 -1.18 -3.90
C PRO A 100 17.73 -2.29 -3.63
N ILE A 101 16.60 -2.24 -4.32
CA ILE A 101 15.59 -3.29 -4.34
C ILE A 101 15.97 -4.34 -5.39
N SER A 102 15.84 -5.63 -5.08
CA SER A 102 16.09 -6.70 -6.06
C SER A 102 15.06 -6.66 -7.19
N ALA A 103 15.44 -7.04 -8.41
CA ALA A 103 14.51 -7.07 -9.54
C ALA A 103 13.26 -7.95 -9.29
N GLU A 104 13.42 -9.04 -8.53
CA GLU A 104 12.32 -9.92 -8.14
C GLU A 104 11.32 -9.23 -7.20
N LEU A 105 11.81 -8.44 -6.24
CA LEU A 105 10.94 -7.66 -5.35
C LEU A 105 10.35 -6.46 -6.08
N GLU A 106 11.12 -5.77 -6.93
CA GLU A 106 10.68 -4.63 -7.74
C GLU A 106 9.43 -4.98 -8.55
N ALA A 107 9.46 -6.12 -9.26
CA ALA A 107 8.34 -6.62 -10.04
C ALA A 107 7.07 -6.89 -9.20
N LYS A 108 7.22 -7.10 -7.89
CA LYS A 108 6.11 -7.37 -6.96
C LYS A 108 5.59 -6.13 -6.24
N LEU A 109 6.32 -5.00 -6.23
CA LEU A 109 5.89 -3.80 -5.50
C LEU A 109 4.46 -3.33 -5.83
N PRO A 110 3.97 -3.41 -7.08
CA PRO A 110 2.58 -3.09 -7.38
C PRO A 110 1.56 -3.90 -6.56
N GLU A 111 1.86 -5.16 -6.28
CA GLU A 111 1.01 -6.04 -5.46
C GLU A 111 0.92 -5.54 -4.01
N TYR A 112 2.03 -5.02 -3.45
CA TYR A 112 2.05 -4.45 -2.10
C TYR A 112 1.16 -3.20 -1.99
N ILE A 113 1.21 -2.33 -2.99
CA ILE A 113 0.34 -1.15 -3.09
C ILE A 113 -1.13 -1.58 -3.19
N GLY A 114 -1.42 -2.56 -4.04
CA GLY A 114 -2.73 -3.16 -4.17
C GLY A 114 -3.26 -3.76 -2.86
N ALA A 115 -2.43 -4.52 -2.15
CA ALA A 115 -2.78 -5.12 -0.87
C ALA A 115 -3.03 -4.06 0.21
N LEU A 116 -2.22 -2.99 0.27
CA LEU A 116 -2.46 -1.86 1.18
C LEU A 116 -3.81 -1.19 0.90
N MET A 117 -4.15 -0.93 -0.36
CA MET A 117 -5.46 -0.40 -0.74
C MET A 117 -6.60 -1.34 -0.31
N LEU A 118 -6.45 -2.65 -0.53
CA LEU A 118 -7.43 -3.66 -0.12
C LEU A 118 -7.62 -3.69 1.40
N ILE A 119 -6.52 -3.64 2.16
CA ILE A 119 -6.55 -3.59 3.62
C ILE A 119 -7.28 -2.34 4.10
N ILE A 120 -6.94 -1.15 3.58
CA ILE A 120 -7.60 0.11 3.96
C ILE A 120 -9.10 0.05 3.66
N ALA A 121 -9.49 -0.41 2.47
CA ALA A 121 -10.89 -0.52 2.08
C ALA A 121 -11.68 -1.42 3.05
N ARG A 122 -11.08 -2.53 3.47
CA ARG A 122 -11.68 -3.44 4.44
C ARG A 122 -11.74 -2.86 5.84
N VAL A 123 -10.68 -2.21 6.31
CA VAL A 123 -10.70 -1.55 7.62
C VAL A 123 -11.81 -0.51 7.68
N LEU A 124 -11.98 0.32 6.64
CA LEU A 124 -13.10 1.27 6.54
C LEU A 124 -14.46 0.56 6.67
N LYS A 125 -14.64 -0.57 5.99
CA LYS A 125 -15.85 -1.38 6.09
C LYS A 125 -16.07 -1.92 7.52
N GLU A 126 -15.03 -2.47 8.13
CA GLU A 126 -15.09 -3.06 9.49
C GLU A 126 -15.37 -2.02 10.57
N ILE A 127 -14.89 -0.78 10.43
CA ILE A 127 -15.22 0.32 11.36
C ILE A 127 -16.61 0.92 11.13
N GLY A 128 -17.37 0.40 10.16
CA GLY A 128 -18.73 0.83 9.87
C GLY A 128 -18.83 2.09 9.01
N ALA A 129 -17.80 2.41 8.22
CA ALA A 129 -17.87 3.54 7.29
C ALA A 129 -19.00 3.30 6.27
N GLY A 130 -19.72 4.37 5.93
CA GLY A 130 -20.74 4.32 4.89
C GLY A 130 -20.13 4.16 3.50
N ARG A 131 -21.01 4.05 2.48
CA ARG A 131 -20.61 3.99 1.07
C ARG A 131 -19.67 5.14 0.66
N LYS A 132 -19.84 6.32 1.26
CA LYS A 132 -18.92 7.47 1.12
C LYS A 132 -18.29 7.73 2.49
N PRO A 133 -17.02 7.35 2.71
CA PRO A 133 -16.37 7.52 4.00
C PRO A 133 -16.17 9.01 4.32
N SER A 134 -16.37 9.37 5.59
CA SER A 134 -16.06 10.69 6.08
C SER A 134 -14.54 10.88 6.24
N LYS A 135 -14.12 12.12 6.48
CA LYS A 135 -12.73 12.40 6.85
C LYS A 135 -12.34 11.65 8.13
N GLU A 136 -13.24 11.61 9.10
CA GLU A 136 -13.00 10.94 10.38
C GLU A 136 -12.81 9.43 10.20
N ASP A 137 -13.56 8.79 9.30
CA ASP A 137 -13.39 7.35 9.00
C ASP A 137 -11.99 7.04 8.46
N ILE A 138 -11.48 7.90 7.56
CA ILE A 138 -10.14 7.76 6.97
C ILE A 138 -9.06 8.01 8.04
N GLU A 139 -9.22 9.04 8.87
CA GLU A 139 -8.30 9.31 9.98
C GLU A 139 -8.29 8.17 11.02
N ARG A 140 -9.45 7.59 11.34
CA ARG A 140 -9.56 6.42 12.22
C ARG A 140 -8.86 5.20 11.60
N THR A 141 -9.06 4.98 10.31
CA THR A 141 -8.38 3.91 9.57
C THR A 141 -6.86 4.08 9.60
N SER A 142 -6.36 5.31 9.36
CA SER A 142 -4.93 5.61 9.48
C SER A 142 -4.38 5.27 10.86
N ARG A 143 -5.10 5.65 11.93
CA ARG A 143 -4.68 5.33 13.32
C ARG A 143 -4.65 3.84 13.60
N ILE A 144 -5.58 3.06 13.05
CA ILE A 144 -5.57 1.61 13.17
C ILE A 144 -4.32 1.04 12.47
N LEU A 145 -4.00 1.53 11.28
CA LEU A 145 -2.82 1.06 10.55
C LEU A 145 -1.52 1.45 11.24
N ASP A 146 -1.44 2.62 11.88
CA ASP A 146 -0.29 3.02 12.71
C ASP A 146 -0.04 2.08 13.91
N LEU A 147 -1.01 1.25 14.31
CA LEU A 147 -0.84 0.24 15.35
C LEU A 147 -0.35 -1.11 14.80
N THR A 148 -0.39 -1.33 13.50
CA THR A 148 -0.20 -2.65 12.88
C THR A 148 0.85 -2.70 11.76
N LEU A 149 1.19 -1.55 11.17
CA LEU A 149 2.09 -1.38 10.02
C LEU A 149 3.07 -0.23 10.25
#